data_AF-A0A955MQ21-F1
#
_entry.id   AF-A0A955MQ21-F1
#
_cell.length_a   1.000
_cell.length_b   1.000
_cell.length_c   1.000
_cell.angle_alpha   90.00
_cell.angle_beta   90.00
_cell.angle_gamma   90.00
#
_symmetry.space_group_name_H-M   'P 1'
#
loop_
_entity.id
_entity.type
_entity.pdbx_description
1 polymer ?
#
loop_
_entity_poly.entity_id
_entity_poly.type
_entity_poly.pdbx_seq_one_letter_code
_entity_poly.pdbx_strand_id
1 'polypeptide(L)'
;MKKKVKILLPIFSLLAAAGWIAPAYAAQVRIKDVAKVEFQRGNPLTGYGLVVGLNGTGDDSSQDATAKFIQTSLNLLSTTGKGLPFDPRTAEPANSAVVVITADLPPYARAGSRVDVTVNTVFDCESLEGGTLIPAPLRGLDGRVYAVADGPITIGGFSAGGGGGGRTQQNHPTVGTISEGAYLEANTNLLRQADRQRLNTGKVNFVLKNPDFTEALEIQNAINHFFPLVQKPAVALDPGTVEISLTPLMARYEYDSPLELIGRIEQVQIHTDVSAKVIVS
;
A
#
# COMPACT_ATOMS: atom_id res chain seq x y z
N MET A 1 58.76 54.35 1.86
CA MET A 1 58.10 53.20 2.53
C MET A 1 56.66 52.92 2.02
N LYS A 2 56.40 52.80 0.70
CA LYS A 2 55.01 52.62 0.17
C LYS A 2 54.82 51.50 -0.87
N LYS A 3 55.82 50.67 -1.17
CA LYS A 3 55.74 49.66 -2.25
C LYS A 3 55.49 48.21 -1.80
N LYS A 4 55.57 47.87 -0.51
CA LYS A 4 55.39 46.48 -0.03
C LYS A 4 53.94 46.07 0.26
N VAL A 5 53.00 47.02 0.36
CA VAL A 5 51.60 46.73 0.75
C VAL A 5 50.75 46.20 -0.42
N LYS A 6 51.08 46.50 -1.68
CA LYS A 6 50.26 46.11 -2.84
C LYS A 6 50.40 44.64 -3.27
N ILE A 7 51.45 43.92 -2.83
CA ILE A 7 51.68 42.52 -3.19
C ILE A 7 51.06 41.55 -2.17
N LEU A 8 50.77 42.00 -0.94
CA LEU A 8 50.07 41.18 0.05
C LEU A 8 48.56 41.04 -0.19
N LEU A 9 47.94 42.02 -0.86
CA LEU A 9 46.50 42.00 -1.15
C LEU A 9 46.03 40.86 -2.07
N PRO A 10 46.73 40.53 -3.20
CA PRO A 10 46.31 39.42 -4.05
C PRO A 10 46.59 38.04 -3.44
N ILE A 11 47.57 37.92 -2.53
CA ILE A 11 47.88 36.65 -1.85
C ILE A 11 46.83 36.34 -0.77
N PHE A 12 46.34 37.36 -0.06
CA PHE A 12 45.24 37.20 0.90
C PHE A 12 43.91 36.86 0.20
N SER A 13 43.69 37.39 -1.00
CA SER A 13 42.53 37.04 -1.86
C SER A 13 42.58 35.61 -2.39
N LEU A 14 43.77 35.07 -2.71
CA LEU A 14 43.92 33.69 -3.19
C LEU A 14 43.80 32.66 -2.06
N LEU A 15 44.22 33.01 -0.84
CA LEU A 15 44.09 32.15 0.33
C LEU A 15 42.65 32.13 0.89
N ALA A 16 41.89 33.21 0.73
CA ALA A 16 40.47 33.26 1.09
C ALA A 16 39.58 32.45 0.12
N ALA A 17 40.00 32.27 -1.14
CA ALA A 17 39.27 31.45 -2.12
C ALA A 17 39.51 29.93 -1.96
N ALA A 18 40.54 29.52 -1.21
CA ALA A 18 40.85 28.11 -0.96
C ALA A 18 40.08 27.50 0.23
N GLY A 19 39.31 28.30 0.98
CA GLY A 19 38.68 27.88 2.23
C GLY A 19 37.26 27.33 2.14
N TRP A 20 36.63 27.30 0.96
CA TRP A 20 35.19 27.00 0.82
C TRP A 20 34.91 25.82 -0.12
N ILE A 21 35.71 24.76 -0.04
CA ILE A 21 35.27 23.44 -0.50
C ILE A 21 34.55 22.81 0.69
N ALA A 22 33.26 23.13 0.85
CA ALA A 22 32.42 22.40 1.79
C ALA A 22 32.41 20.93 1.30
N PRO A 23 32.74 19.94 2.16
CA PRO A 23 32.55 18.55 1.77
C PRO A 23 31.09 18.36 1.40
N ALA A 24 30.82 17.84 0.21
CA ALA A 24 29.50 17.35 -0.13
C ALA A 24 29.20 16.22 0.86
N TYR A 25 28.39 16.50 1.89
CA TYR A 25 27.97 15.50 2.83
C TYR A 25 27.14 14.48 2.05
N ALA A 26 27.71 13.31 1.77
CA ALA A 26 26.96 12.16 1.31
C ALA A 26 25.87 11.91 2.35
N ALA A 27 24.62 12.13 1.95
CA ALA A 27 23.48 11.97 2.85
C ALA A 27 23.43 10.51 3.28
N GLN A 28 23.62 10.28 4.58
CA GLN A 28 23.55 8.95 5.14
C GLN A 28 22.07 8.62 5.37
N VAL A 29 21.58 7.58 4.71
CA VAL A 29 20.18 7.14 4.82
C VAL A 29 20.13 5.73 5.40
N ARG A 30 19.02 5.37 6.06
CA ARG A 30 18.86 4.03 6.62
C ARG A 30 18.33 3.08 5.56
N ILE A 31 18.64 1.79 5.68
CA ILE A 31 18.13 0.76 4.76
C ILE A 31 16.60 0.82 4.65
N LYS A 32 15.84 1.00 5.74
CA LYS A 32 14.36 1.13 5.67
C LYS A 32 13.84 2.33 4.84
N ASP A 33 14.67 3.35 4.69
CA ASP A 33 14.33 4.55 3.95
C ASP A 33 14.48 4.30 2.43
N VAL A 34 15.28 3.31 2.01
CA VAL A 34 15.59 2.99 0.61
C VAL A 34 15.17 1.59 0.13
N ALA A 35 14.91 0.66 1.04
CA ALA A 35 14.53 -0.71 0.76
C ALA A 35 13.45 -1.18 1.74
N LYS A 36 12.73 -2.22 1.36
CA LYS A 36 11.68 -2.86 2.17
C LYS A 36 11.85 -4.37 2.15
N VAL A 37 11.41 -5.05 3.20
CA VAL A 37 11.37 -6.51 3.19
C VAL A 37 10.35 -6.98 2.13
N GLU A 38 10.70 -7.99 1.33
CA GLU A 38 9.91 -8.48 0.18
C GLU A 38 8.43 -8.77 0.54
N PHE A 39 8.16 -9.17 1.78
CA PHE A 39 6.83 -9.53 2.28
C PHE A 39 5.96 -8.35 2.72
N GLN A 40 6.38 -7.11 2.47
CA GLN A 40 5.59 -5.91 2.77
C GLN A 40 4.68 -5.47 1.58
N ARG A 41 4.14 -6.43 0.81
CA ARG A 41 3.19 -6.10 -0.27
C ARG A 41 1.76 -6.12 0.27
N GLY A 42 1.01 -5.08 -0.06
CA GLY A 42 -0.44 -5.08 0.07
C GLY A 42 -1.04 -6.19 -0.80
N ASN A 43 -2.10 -6.84 -0.30
CA ASN A 43 -2.79 -7.89 -1.04
C ASN A 43 -4.14 -7.35 -1.51
N PRO A 44 -4.35 -7.15 -2.83
CA PRO A 44 -5.62 -6.69 -3.31
C PRO A 44 -6.69 -7.76 -3.05
N LEU A 45 -7.81 -7.31 -2.52
CA LEU A 45 -9.02 -8.10 -2.35
C LEU A 45 -10.09 -7.56 -3.27
N THR A 46 -10.85 -8.47 -3.88
CA THR A 46 -11.97 -8.14 -4.75
C THR A 46 -13.20 -8.92 -4.34
N GLY A 47 -14.36 -8.26 -4.37
CA GLY A 47 -15.66 -8.89 -4.16
C GLY A 47 -16.71 -8.31 -5.09
N TYR A 48 -17.85 -8.99 -5.14
CA TYR A 48 -19.06 -8.51 -5.80
C TYR A 48 -20.14 -8.37 -4.73
N GLY A 49 -20.89 -7.28 -4.79
CA GLY A 49 -21.90 -6.96 -3.79
C GLY A 49 -23.14 -6.32 -4.39
N LEU A 50 -24.09 -6.04 -3.49
CA LEU A 50 -25.31 -5.33 -3.80
C LEU A 50 -25.41 -4.11 -2.88
N VAL A 51 -25.60 -2.94 -3.50
CA VAL A 51 -25.94 -1.71 -2.80
C VAL A 51 -27.45 -1.55 -2.84
N VAL A 52 -28.05 -1.15 -1.72
CA VAL A 52 -29.49 -0.89 -1.60
C VAL A 52 -29.74 0.47 -0.95
N GLY A 53 -30.97 0.95 -1.03
CA GLY A 53 -31.38 2.24 -0.48
C GLY A 53 -31.02 3.41 -1.39
N LEU A 54 -30.75 3.15 -2.67
CA LEU A 54 -30.60 4.19 -3.69
C LEU A 54 -31.96 4.81 -3.96
N ASN A 55 -32.00 6.12 -4.24
CA ASN A 55 -33.24 6.88 -4.41
C ASN A 55 -33.63 6.99 -5.89
N GLY A 56 -33.92 5.85 -6.53
CA GLY A 56 -34.25 5.78 -7.95
C GLY A 56 -33.05 5.89 -8.90
N THR A 57 -31.82 5.92 -8.36
CA THR A 57 -30.56 6.05 -9.13
C THR A 57 -29.83 4.71 -9.30
N GLY A 58 -30.46 3.59 -8.94
CA GLY A 58 -29.92 2.25 -9.09
C GLY A 58 -29.84 1.77 -10.53
N ASP A 59 -29.58 0.49 -10.72
CA ASP A 59 -29.45 -0.13 -12.03
C ASP A 59 -30.77 -0.03 -12.82
N ASP A 60 -30.67 0.17 -14.14
CA ASP A 60 -31.85 0.18 -15.00
C ASP A 60 -32.65 -1.13 -14.88
N SER A 61 -33.93 -0.98 -14.50
CA SER A 61 -34.91 -2.06 -14.40
C SER A 61 -35.16 -2.84 -15.70
N SER A 62 -34.77 -2.29 -16.85
CA SER A 62 -34.85 -2.98 -18.15
C SER A 62 -33.75 -4.05 -18.33
N GLN A 63 -32.69 -4.00 -17.52
CA GLN A 63 -31.56 -4.92 -17.58
C GLN A 63 -31.84 -6.21 -16.78
N ASP A 64 -32.13 -7.28 -17.51
CA ASP A 64 -32.38 -8.64 -17.01
C ASP A 64 -31.23 -9.19 -16.13
N ALA A 65 -30.02 -8.63 -16.25
CA ALA A 65 -28.81 -9.09 -15.58
C ALA A 65 -28.78 -8.74 -14.08
N THR A 66 -29.21 -7.54 -13.68
CA THR A 66 -29.29 -7.15 -12.26
C THR A 66 -30.34 -7.98 -11.53
N ALA A 67 -31.52 -8.12 -12.12
CA ALA A 67 -32.58 -8.97 -11.57
C ALA A 67 -32.13 -10.43 -11.41
N LYS A 68 -31.38 -10.98 -12.39
CA LYS A 68 -30.79 -12.32 -12.30
C LYS A 68 -29.69 -12.39 -11.23
N PHE A 69 -28.82 -11.40 -11.11
CA PHE A 69 -27.77 -11.38 -10.08
C PHE A 69 -28.38 -11.32 -8.68
N ILE A 70 -29.40 -10.47 -8.47
CA ILE A 70 -30.18 -10.42 -7.24
C ILE A 70 -30.80 -11.79 -6.98
N GLN A 71 -31.53 -12.38 -7.94
CA GLN A 71 -32.16 -13.68 -7.76
C GLN A 71 -31.17 -14.81 -7.46
N THR A 72 -30.01 -14.84 -8.13
CA THR A 72 -28.95 -15.81 -7.85
C THR A 72 -28.36 -15.60 -6.46
N SER A 73 -28.10 -14.36 -6.05
CA SER A 73 -27.59 -14.02 -4.72
C SER A 73 -28.60 -14.42 -3.63
N LEU A 74 -29.88 -14.12 -3.84
CA LEU A 74 -30.99 -14.54 -2.97
C LEU A 74 -31.08 -16.06 -2.86
N ASN A 75 -30.94 -16.79 -3.98
CA ASN A 75 -30.99 -18.25 -4.01
C ASN A 75 -29.78 -18.90 -3.30
N LEU A 76 -28.59 -18.31 -3.41
CA LEU A 76 -27.39 -18.77 -2.71
C LEU A 76 -27.50 -18.53 -1.20
N LEU A 77 -28.05 -17.39 -0.79
CA LEU A 77 -28.29 -17.05 0.63
C LEU A 77 -29.37 -17.95 1.25
N SER A 78 -30.48 -18.18 0.54
CA SER A 78 -31.56 -19.05 1.01
C SER A 78 -31.13 -20.52 1.12
N THR A 79 -30.32 -21.02 0.19
CA THR A 79 -29.77 -22.39 0.24
C THR A 79 -28.76 -22.57 1.39
N THR A 80 -28.10 -21.48 1.82
CA THR A 80 -27.15 -21.49 2.96
C THR A 80 -27.86 -21.39 4.32
N GLY A 81 -29.20 -21.25 4.34
CA GLY A 81 -30.00 -21.16 5.57
C GLY A 81 -29.81 -19.86 6.36
N LYS A 82 -29.05 -18.89 5.83
CA LYS A 82 -28.89 -17.56 6.39
C LYS A 82 -29.96 -16.66 5.77
N GLY A 83 -30.89 -16.18 6.59
CA GLY A 83 -31.95 -15.27 6.14
C GLY A 83 -31.38 -14.05 5.40
N LEU A 84 -32.19 -13.48 4.53
CA LEU A 84 -31.78 -12.32 3.74
C LEU A 84 -31.48 -11.13 4.67
N PRO A 85 -30.33 -10.45 4.49
CA PRO A 85 -30.02 -9.25 5.28
C PRO A 85 -30.87 -8.02 4.89
N PHE A 86 -31.77 -8.15 3.90
CA PHE A 86 -32.66 -7.10 3.40
C PHE A 86 -34.00 -7.70 2.94
N ASP A 87 -35.03 -6.86 2.83
CA ASP A 87 -36.34 -7.24 2.28
C ASP A 87 -36.23 -7.34 0.74
N PRO A 88 -36.55 -8.47 0.09
CA PRO A 88 -36.58 -8.60 -1.37
C PRO A 88 -37.35 -7.49 -2.09
N ARG A 89 -38.37 -6.91 -1.45
CA ARG A 89 -39.19 -5.82 -1.99
C ARG A 89 -38.45 -4.49 -2.05
N THR A 90 -37.36 -4.35 -1.29
CA THR A 90 -36.49 -3.16 -1.28
C THR A 90 -35.32 -3.27 -2.28
N ALA A 91 -35.17 -4.43 -2.92
CA ALA A 91 -34.15 -4.69 -3.94
C ALA A 91 -34.73 -4.57 -5.37
N GLU A 92 -35.57 -3.56 -5.59
CA GLU A 92 -35.93 -3.16 -6.94
C GLU A 92 -34.67 -2.64 -7.66
N PRO A 93 -34.44 -2.97 -8.96
CA PRO A 93 -33.26 -2.50 -9.68
C PRO A 93 -33.08 -0.99 -9.60
N ALA A 94 -34.14 -0.21 -9.74
CA ALA A 94 -34.07 1.26 -9.66
C ALA A 94 -33.58 1.79 -8.28
N ASN A 95 -33.63 0.98 -7.22
CA ASN A 95 -33.19 1.36 -5.86
C ASN A 95 -32.00 0.52 -5.36
N SER A 96 -31.39 -0.26 -6.25
CA SER A 96 -30.24 -1.11 -5.93
C SER A 96 -29.23 -1.15 -7.07
N ALA A 97 -27.97 -1.45 -6.76
CA ALA A 97 -26.93 -1.52 -7.77
C ALA A 97 -26.00 -2.69 -7.53
N VAL A 98 -25.68 -3.44 -8.58
CA VAL A 98 -24.61 -4.44 -8.52
C VAL A 98 -23.28 -3.72 -8.58
N VAL A 99 -22.41 -4.05 -7.63
CA VAL A 99 -21.13 -3.36 -7.46
C VAL A 99 -19.96 -4.33 -7.40
N VAL A 100 -18.81 -3.86 -7.89
CA VAL A 100 -17.50 -4.44 -7.58
C VAL A 100 -16.91 -3.69 -6.40
N ILE A 101 -16.37 -4.44 -5.46
CA ILE A 101 -15.74 -3.93 -4.26
C ILE A 101 -14.26 -4.28 -4.33
N THR A 102 -13.40 -3.30 -4.07
CA THR A 102 -11.96 -3.50 -3.95
C THR A 102 -11.45 -2.99 -2.61
N ALA A 103 -10.48 -3.71 -2.06
CA ALA A 103 -9.77 -3.32 -0.85
C ALA A 103 -8.29 -3.66 -1.01
N ASP A 104 -7.41 -2.88 -0.40
CA ASP A 104 -6.01 -3.27 -0.26
C ASP A 104 -5.79 -3.75 1.18
N LEU A 105 -5.43 -5.02 1.33
CA LEU A 105 -5.09 -5.60 2.61
C LEU A 105 -3.64 -5.24 2.96
N PRO A 106 -3.38 -4.36 3.95
CA PRO A 106 -2.03 -3.97 4.27
C PRO A 106 -1.22 -5.17 4.77
N PRO A 107 0.11 -5.14 4.59
CA PRO A 107 0.96 -6.18 5.15
C PRO A 107 0.77 -6.25 6.67
N TYR A 108 0.72 -7.47 7.21
CA TYR A 108 0.55 -7.74 8.65
C TYR A 108 -0.80 -7.34 9.26
N ALA A 109 -1.83 -7.07 8.45
CA ALA A 109 -3.18 -6.85 8.96
C ALA A 109 -3.67 -8.01 9.85
N ARG A 110 -4.48 -7.71 10.86
CA ARG A 110 -4.88 -8.68 11.90
C ARG A 110 -6.35 -9.02 11.77
N ALA A 111 -6.70 -10.26 12.10
CA ALA A 111 -8.10 -10.65 12.25
C ALA A 111 -8.83 -9.68 13.19
N GLY A 112 -10.00 -9.21 12.76
CA GLY A 112 -10.78 -8.19 13.47
C GLY A 112 -10.34 -6.75 13.22
N SER A 113 -9.24 -6.48 12.50
CA SER A 113 -9.00 -5.14 11.97
C SER A 113 -9.97 -4.84 10.84
N ARG A 114 -10.15 -3.56 10.58
CA ARG A 114 -10.92 -3.07 9.45
C ARG A 114 -9.99 -2.42 8.42
N VAL A 115 -10.46 -2.32 7.19
CA VAL A 115 -9.79 -1.64 6.08
C VAL A 115 -10.82 -0.89 5.24
N ASP A 116 -10.38 0.20 4.64
CA ASP A 116 -11.19 0.96 3.68
C ASP A 116 -11.49 0.11 2.44
N VAL A 117 -12.68 0.32 1.88
CA VAL A 117 -13.08 -0.29 0.61
C VAL A 117 -13.54 0.75 -0.39
N THR A 118 -13.25 0.50 -1.66
CA THR A 118 -13.79 1.25 -2.79
C THR A 118 -14.90 0.42 -3.45
N VAL A 119 -16.00 1.08 -3.79
CA VAL A 119 -17.18 0.47 -4.39
C VAL A 119 -17.43 1.14 -5.74
N ASN A 120 -17.56 0.34 -6.80
CA ASN A 120 -17.86 0.80 -8.15
C ASN A 120 -19.10 0.09 -8.69
N THR A 121 -19.96 0.82 -9.39
CA THR A 121 -21.09 0.22 -10.12
C THR A 121 -20.59 -0.68 -11.27
N VAL A 122 -21.35 -1.74 -11.57
CA VAL A 122 -21.05 -2.66 -12.67
C VAL A 122 -21.94 -2.39 -13.89
N PHE A 123 -23.20 -2.05 -13.64
CA PHE A 123 -24.20 -1.79 -14.67
C PHE A 123 -24.58 -0.29 -14.69
N ASP A 124 -25.76 0.00 -15.21
CA ASP A 124 -26.27 1.35 -15.47
C ASP A 124 -26.91 1.97 -14.22
N CYS A 125 -26.14 2.06 -13.14
CA CYS A 125 -26.49 2.84 -11.95
C CYS A 125 -26.02 4.28 -12.11
N GLU A 126 -26.91 5.25 -11.91
CA GLU A 126 -26.63 6.67 -12.07
C GLU A 126 -25.84 7.25 -10.89
N SER A 127 -26.08 6.74 -9.67
CA SER A 127 -25.42 7.23 -8.45
C SER A 127 -25.51 6.22 -7.31
N LEU A 128 -24.39 6.05 -6.59
CA LEU A 128 -24.29 5.33 -5.32
C LEU A 128 -24.62 6.19 -4.09
N GLU A 129 -24.99 7.46 -4.28
CA GLU A 129 -25.30 8.38 -3.19
C GLU A 129 -26.43 7.86 -2.30
N GLY A 130 -26.22 7.90 -0.98
CA GLY A 130 -27.18 7.41 0.01
C GLY A 130 -27.29 5.89 0.10
N GLY A 131 -26.58 5.15 -0.76
CA GLY A 131 -26.59 3.70 -0.78
C GLY A 131 -25.87 3.06 0.41
N THR A 132 -26.30 1.85 0.75
CA THR A 132 -25.64 0.98 1.74
C THR A 132 -25.25 -0.34 1.09
N LEU A 133 -23.99 -0.72 1.24
CA LEU A 133 -23.49 -2.02 0.82
C LEU A 133 -23.94 -3.10 1.80
N ILE A 134 -24.60 -4.12 1.26
CA ILE A 134 -24.94 -5.35 2.00
C ILE A 134 -23.66 -6.19 2.20
N PRO A 135 -23.50 -6.90 3.34
CA PRO A 135 -22.35 -7.75 3.60
C PRO A 135 -21.93 -8.63 2.42
N ALA A 136 -20.74 -8.37 1.90
CA ALA A 136 -20.18 -9.02 0.72
C ALA A 136 -18.78 -9.57 1.00
N PRO A 137 -18.48 -10.85 0.66
CA PRO A 137 -17.16 -11.43 0.88
C PRO A 137 -16.13 -10.88 -0.11
N LEU A 138 -14.96 -10.51 0.40
CA LEU A 138 -13.81 -10.09 -0.39
C LEU A 138 -12.78 -11.21 -0.46
N ARG A 139 -12.36 -11.54 -1.69
CA ARG A 139 -11.43 -12.63 -1.99
C ARG A 139 -10.09 -12.11 -2.48
N GLY A 140 -9.02 -12.81 -2.10
CA GLY A 140 -7.70 -12.59 -2.67
C GLY A 140 -7.57 -13.26 -4.04
N LEU A 141 -6.42 -13.06 -4.69
CA LEU A 141 -6.10 -13.67 -5.99
C LEU A 141 -6.03 -15.21 -5.94
N ASP A 142 -5.88 -15.79 -4.75
CA ASP A 142 -5.93 -17.25 -4.53
C ASP A 142 -7.37 -17.80 -4.42
N GLY A 143 -8.38 -16.93 -4.55
CA GLY A 143 -9.80 -17.26 -4.49
C GLY A 143 -10.35 -17.45 -3.08
N ARG A 144 -9.55 -17.30 -2.02
CA ARG A 144 -10.00 -17.44 -0.63
C ARG A 144 -10.59 -16.14 -0.11
N VAL A 145 -11.58 -16.23 0.78
CA VAL A 145 -12.18 -15.08 1.46
C VAL A 145 -11.27 -14.64 2.59
N TYR A 146 -10.94 -13.35 2.62
CA TYR A 146 -10.07 -12.75 3.65
C TYR A 146 -10.77 -11.70 4.48
N ALA A 147 -11.77 -11.03 3.92
CA ALA A 147 -12.54 -10.00 4.59
C ALA A 147 -13.99 -10.03 4.11
N VAL A 148 -14.86 -9.36 4.83
CA VAL A 148 -16.24 -9.11 4.42
C VAL A 148 -16.48 -7.61 4.54
N ALA A 149 -17.00 -7.02 3.47
CA ALA A 149 -17.29 -5.60 3.35
C ALA A 149 -18.77 -5.31 3.56
N ASP A 150 -19.08 -4.30 4.36
CA ASP A 150 -20.43 -3.81 4.61
C ASP A 150 -20.41 -2.33 5.02
N GLY A 151 -21.54 -1.65 4.84
CA GLY A 151 -21.74 -0.31 5.42
C GLY A 151 -22.19 0.77 4.44
N PRO A 152 -22.40 2.00 4.95
CA PRO A 152 -22.89 3.13 4.16
C PRO A 152 -21.82 3.66 3.21
N ILE A 153 -22.23 4.00 1.98
CA ILE A 153 -21.31 4.50 0.95
C ILE A 153 -21.19 6.02 1.05
N THR A 154 -19.95 6.49 1.05
CA THR A 154 -19.62 7.90 0.91
C THR A 154 -19.05 8.15 -0.48
N ILE A 155 -19.69 9.04 -1.24
CA ILE A 155 -19.17 9.54 -2.52
C ILE A 155 -18.44 10.87 -2.29
N GLY A 156 -17.43 11.17 -3.11
CA GLY A 156 -16.72 12.45 -3.05
C GLY A 156 -17.69 13.62 -3.26
N GLY A 157 -17.74 14.56 -2.30
CA GLY A 157 -18.77 15.60 -2.24
C GLY A 157 -18.28 16.99 -2.66
N PHE A 158 -18.90 17.57 -3.69
CA PHE A 158 -19.64 18.84 -3.61
C PHE A 158 -20.47 19.03 -4.89
N SER A 159 -21.80 19.12 -4.78
CA SER A 159 -22.65 19.75 -5.80
C SER A 159 -23.36 20.94 -5.17
N ALA A 160 -22.60 21.98 -4.82
CA ALA A 160 -23.22 23.24 -4.47
C ALA A 160 -23.69 23.92 -5.77
N GLY A 161 -24.96 23.71 -6.11
CA GLY A 161 -25.71 24.59 -6.99
C GLY A 161 -25.87 25.97 -6.33
N GLY A 162 -24.81 26.77 -6.38
CA GLY A 162 -24.89 28.21 -6.16
C GLY A 162 -25.26 28.91 -7.46
N GLY A 163 -26.33 29.71 -7.45
CA GLY A 163 -26.83 30.40 -8.63
C GLY A 163 -25.76 31.26 -9.30
N GLY A 164 -25.46 30.93 -10.56
CA GLY A 164 -24.60 31.74 -11.44
C GLY A 164 -23.43 30.98 -12.06
N GLY A 165 -23.66 30.44 -13.25
CA GLY A 165 -22.61 30.16 -14.26
C GLY A 165 -21.53 29.14 -13.90
N GLY A 166 -21.74 27.87 -14.30
CA GLY A 166 -20.67 26.87 -14.42
C GLY A 166 -20.76 25.70 -13.44
N ARG A 167 -21.64 24.72 -13.70
CA ARG A 167 -21.62 23.41 -13.03
C ARG A 167 -20.41 22.62 -13.56
N THR A 168 -19.27 22.70 -12.88
CA THR A 168 -18.21 21.70 -13.05
C THR A 168 -18.36 20.65 -11.95
N GLN A 169 -19.05 19.56 -12.28
CA GLN A 169 -19.16 18.38 -11.45
C GLN A 169 -17.79 17.68 -11.42
N GLN A 170 -17.02 17.84 -10.34
CA GLN A 170 -15.82 17.02 -10.07
C GLN A 170 -16.17 15.77 -9.23
N ASN A 171 -17.39 15.28 -9.31
CA ASN A 171 -17.82 14.10 -8.55
C ASN A 171 -17.97 12.91 -9.49
N HIS A 172 -17.53 11.74 -9.03
CA HIS A 172 -17.78 10.46 -9.68
C HIS A 172 -18.94 9.76 -8.93
N PRO A 173 -20.21 9.97 -9.33
CA PRO A 173 -21.37 9.47 -8.56
C PRO A 173 -21.46 7.94 -8.55
N THR A 174 -20.81 7.27 -9.49
CA THR A 174 -20.76 5.80 -9.62
C THR A 174 -19.64 5.15 -8.81
N VAL A 175 -18.83 5.95 -8.10
CA VAL A 175 -17.69 5.49 -7.30
C VAL A 175 -17.84 6.01 -5.88
N GLY A 176 -17.79 5.10 -4.92
CA GLY A 176 -17.88 5.40 -3.51
C GLY A 176 -16.79 4.73 -2.69
N THR A 177 -16.65 5.19 -1.46
CA THR A 177 -15.76 4.59 -0.46
C THR A 177 -16.53 4.29 0.81
N ILE A 178 -16.13 3.25 1.52
CA ILE A 178 -16.62 2.95 2.87
C ILE A 178 -15.38 2.89 3.75
N SER A 179 -15.21 3.90 4.60
CA SER A 179 -14.10 3.94 5.55
C SER A 179 -14.26 2.81 6.57
N GLU A 180 -13.18 2.06 6.80
CA GLU A 180 -13.17 0.88 7.69
C GLU A 180 -14.29 -0.13 7.35
N GLY A 181 -14.67 -0.18 6.07
CA GLY A 181 -15.85 -0.91 5.58
C GLY A 181 -15.66 -2.42 5.47
N ALA A 182 -14.44 -2.93 5.44
CA ALA A 182 -14.18 -4.37 5.40
C ALA A 182 -13.56 -4.88 6.69
N TYR A 183 -14.18 -5.86 7.34
CA TYR A 183 -13.62 -6.54 8.49
C TYR A 183 -12.87 -7.80 8.07
N LEU A 184 -11.67 -7.99 8.63
CA LEU A 184 -10.82 -9.15 8.34
C LEU A 184 -11.28 -10.39 9.11
N GLU A 185 -11.46 -11.50 8.39
CA GLU A 185 -11.84 -12.77 8.99
C GLU A 185 -10.66 -13.43 9.74
N ALA A 186 -10.97 -14.25 10.74
CA ALA A 186 -9.98 -15.01 11.51
C ALA A 186 -9.16 -16.01 10.67
N ASN A 187 -9.65 -16.42 9.50
CA ASN A 187 -8.98 -17.34 8.59
C ASN A 187 -7.84 -16.69 7.78
N THR A 188 -7.63 -15.37 7.90
CA THR A 188 -6.47 -14.63 7.37
C THR A 188 -5.11 -15.14 7.85
N ASN A 189 -5.10 -16.04 8.85
CA ASN A 189 -3.93 -16.80 9.31
C ASN A 189 -3.11 -17.47 8.20
N LEU A 190 -3.68 -17.69 7.00
CA LEU A 190 -2.99 -18.28 5.85
C LEU A 190 -1.94 -17.35 5.23
N LEU A 191 -2.20 -16.03 5.14
CA LEU A 191 -1.18 -15.06 4.69
C LEU A 191 -0.03 -15.01 5.71
N ARG A 192 -0.36 -15.04 7.01
CA ARG A 192 0.64 -15.16 8.08
C ARG A 192 1.45 -16.45 8.01
N GLN A 193 0.84 -17.58 7.65
CA GLN A 193 1.58 -18.83 7.52
C GLN A 193 2.60 -18.75 6.40
N ALA A 194 2.25 -18.17 5.25
CA ALA A 194 3.19 -17.95 4.15
C ALA A 194 4.34 -17.04 4.58
N ASP A 195 4.05 -15.90 5.21
CA ASP A 195 5.09 -14.95 5.64
C ASP A 195 5.99 -15.54 6.74
N ARG A 196 5.42 -16.23 7.74
CA ARG A 196 6.21 -16.91 8.79
C ARG A 196 7.02 -18.06 8.23
N GLN A 197 6.46 -18.86 7.32
CA GLN A 197 7.19 -19.95 6.68
C GLN A 197 8.38 -19.40 5.91
N ARG A 198 8.22 -18.26 5.23
CA ARG A 198 9.33 -17.57 4.54
C ARG A 198 10.38 -17.03 5.51
N LEU A 199 9.99 -16.43 6.63
CA LEU A 199 10.94 -16.03 7.69
C LEU A 199 11.67 -17.23 8.32
N ASN A 200 11.01 -18.39 8.40
CA ASN A 200 11.60 -19.63 8.89
C ASN A 200 12.55 -20.31 7.90
N THR A 201 12.64 -19.85 6.64
CA THR A 201 13.63 -20.37 5.67
C THR A 201 15.06 -19.96 6.03
N GLY A 202 15.24 -19.07 7.01
CA GLY A 202 16.55 -18.60 7.43
C GLY A 202 17.15 -17.54 6.51
N LYS A 203 16.37 -17.05 5.53
CA LYS A 203 16.74 -16.00 4.59
C LYS A 203 15.63 -14.96 4.46
N VAL A 204 16.01 -13.74 4.12
CA VAL A 204 15.07 -12.65 3.83
C VAL A 204 15.60 -11.79 2.69
N ASN A 205 14.70 -11.37 1.81
CA ASN A 205 15.03 -10.46 0.72
C ASN A 205 14.60 -9.04 1.08
N PHE A 206 15.53 -8.10 0.89
CA PHE A 206 15.25 -6.68 0.87
C PHE A 206 15.14 -6.21 -0.58
N VAL A 207 13.99 -5.64 -0.90
CA VAL A 207 13.67 -5.08 -2.21
C VAL A 207 13.87 -3.57 -2.16
N LEU A 208 14.74 -3.05 -3.02
CA LEU A 208 15.02 -1.62 -3.13
C LEU A 208 13.79 -0.88 -3.68
N LYS A 209 13.56 0.34 -3.20
CA LYS A 209 12.49 1.22 -3.70
C LYS A 209 12.81 1.74 -5.11
N ASN A 210 14.08 2.02 -5.37
CA ASN A 210 14.60 2.40 -6.67
C ASN A 210 15.67 1.37 -7.07
N PRO A 211 15.44 0.52 -8.09
CA PRO A 211 16.45 -0.43 -8.52
C PRO A 211 17.71 0.26 -9.06
N ASP A 212 18.86 -0.01 -8.46
CA ASP A 212 20.15 0.53 -8.85
C ASP A 212 21.29 -0.43 -8.43
N PHE A 213 22.25 -0.68 -9.33
CA PHE A 213 23.35 -1.61 -9.06
C PHE A 213 24.28 -1.12 -7.95
N THR A 214 24.55 0.18 -7.91
CA THR A 214 25.45 0.78 -6.92
C THR A 214 24.78 0.74 -5.55
N GLU A 215 23.50 1.13 -5.45
CA GLU A 215 22.74 1.12 -4.20
C GLU A 215 22.59 -0.30 -3.63
N ALA A 216 22.33 -1.30 -4.46
CA ALA A 216 22.25 -2.70 -4.02
C ALA A 216 23.59 -3.21 -3.45
N LEU A 217 24.71 -2.87 -4.10
CA LEU A 217 26.06 -3.22 -3.63
C LEU A 217 26.44 -2.46 -2.35
N GLU A 218 26.06 -1.19 -2.22
CA GLU A 218 26.24 -0.40 -1.00
C GLU A 218 25.49 -1.01 0.19
N ILE A 219 24.22 -1.40 -0.01
CA ILE A 219 23.42 -2.09 1.01
C ILE A 219 24.10 -3.40 1.43
N GLN A 220 24.51 -4.22 0.45
CA GLN A 220 25.24 -5.47 0.72
C GLN A 220 26.48 -5.22 1.57
N ASN A 221 27.30 -4.25 1.18
CA ASN A 221 28.57 -3.95 1.85
C ASN A 221 28.35 -3.40 3.25
N ALA A 222 27.37 -2.51 3.43
CA ALA A 222 27.03 -1.95 4.73
C ALA A 222 26.56 -3.02 5.72
N ILE A 223 25.72 -3.96 5.29
CA ILE A 223 25.28 -5.08 6.13
C ILE A 223 26.45 -6.00 6.48
N ASN A 224 27.26 -6.36 5.48
CA ASN A 224 28.44 -7.21 5.70
C ASN A 224 29.46 -6.57 6.64
N HIS A 225 29.61 -5.24 6.60
CA HIS A 225 30.47 -4.49 7.52
C HIS A 225 29.87 -4.38 8.93
N PHE A 226 28.55 -4.23 9.02
CA PHE A 226 27.83 -4.17 10.30
C PHE A 226 27.87 -5.51 11.05
N PHE A 227 27.93 -6.63 10.32
CA PHE A 227 28.01 -7.99 10.88
C PHE A 227 29.33 -8.72 10.52
N PRO A 228 30.49 -8.26 11.02
CA PRO A 228 31.79 -8.77 10.60
C PRO A 228 32.10 -10.21 11.07
N LEU A 229 31.35 -10.74 12.04
CA LEU A 229 31.57 -12.08 12.59
C LEU A 229 30.97 -13.20 11.72
N VAL A 230 30.20 -12.85 10.69
CA VAL A 230 29.59 -13.78 9.74
C VAL A 230 30.14 -13.47 8.35
N GLN A 231 30.54 -14.50 7.62
CA GLN A 231 31.10 -14.31 6.28
C GLN A 231 29.98 -14.02 5.28
N LYS A 232 29.98 -12.79 4.75
CA LYS A 232 29.06 -12.32 3.69
C LYS A 232 27.58 -12.69 3.93
N PRO A 233 26.98 -12.30 5.08
CA PRO A 233 25.58 -12.59 5.36
C PRO A 233 24.60 -11.92 4.37
N ALA A 234 25.01 -10.85 3.69
CA ALA A 234 24.22 -10.18 2.66
C ALA A 234 24.85 -10.35 1.28
N VAL A 235 24.01 -10.61 0.28
CA VAL A 235 24.38 -10.75 -1.14
C VAL A 235 23.36 -10.01 -2.01
N ALA A 236 23.82 -9.07 -2.82
CA ALA A 236 23.02 -8.44 -3.87
C ALA A 236 22.82 -9.46 -5.01
N LEU A 237 21.58 -9.85 -5.28
CA LEU A 237 21.23 -10.80 -6.33
C LEU A 237 21.07 -10.10 -7.68
N ASP A 238 20.50 -8.91 -7.66
CA ASP A 238 20.14 -8.08 -8.80
C ASP A 238 20.04 -6.60 -8.33
N PRO A 239 19.89 -5.60 -9.22
CA PRO A 239 19.87 -4.19 -8.81
C PRO A 239 18.67 -3.80 -7.93
N GLY A 240 17.66 -4.66 -7.81
CA GLY A 240 16.49 -4.45 -6.97
C GLY A 240 16.46 -5.29 -5.70
N THR A 241 17.34 -6.26 -5.52
CA THR A 241 17.20 -7.29 -4.47
C THR A 241 18.51 -7.62 -3.76
N VAL A 242 18.48 -7.55 -2.43
CA VAL A 242 19.56 -8.03 -1.54
C VAL A 242 19.03 -9.14 -0.64
N GLU A 243 19.59 -10.34 -0.79
CA GLU A 243 19.28 -11.50 0.07
C GLU A 243 20.17 -11.47 1.32
N ILE A 244 19.57 -11.70 2.49
CA ILE A 244 20.25 -11.75 3.77
C ILE A 244 20.01 -13.11 4.43
N SER A 245 21.08 -13.78 4.82
CA SER A 245 21.04 -15.04 5.58
C SER A 245 20.88 -14.74 7.08
N LEU A 246 19.68 -14.98 7.61
CA LEU A 246 19.32 -14.72 9.00
C LEU A 246 19.86 -15.78 9.97
N THR A 247 19.84 -17.07 9.60
CA THR A 247 20.28 -18.16 10.49
C THR A 247 21.70 -17.98 11.05
N PRO A 248 22.75 -17.74 10.23
CA PRO A 248 24.10 -17.55 10.77
C PRO A 248 24.23 -16.25 11.57
N LEU A 249 23.49 -15.20 11.21
CA LEU A 249 23.47 -13.95 11.97
C LEU A 249 22.84 -14.13 13.35
N MET A 250 21.68 -14.78 13.42
CA MET A 250 21.00 -15.04 14.69
C MET A 250 21.84 -15.92 15.61
N ALA A 251 22.43 -16.99 15.08
CA ALA A 251 23.28 -17.88 15.86
C ALA A 251 24.56 -17.21 16.38
N ARG A 252 25.16 -16.31 15.58
CA ARG A 252 26.44 -15.67 15.93
C ARG A 252 26.29 -14.46 16.84
N TYR A 253 25.19 -13.73 16.73
CA TYR A 253 24.90 -12.52 17.49
C TYR A 253 23.83 -12.72 18.58
N GLU A 254 23.42 -13.97 18.81
CA GLU A 254 22.49 -14.37 19.88
C GLU A 254 21.14 -13.64 19.81
N TYR A 255 20.59 -13.46 18.59
CA TYR A 255 19.26 -12.90 18.42
C TYR A 255 18.17 -13.97 18.62
N ASP A 256 17.25 -13.71 19.54
CA ASP A 256 16.14 -14.62 19.88
C ASP A 256 15.04 -14.66 18.80
N SER A 257 14.96 -13.62 17.95
CA SER A 257 13.89 -13.47 16.97
C SER A 257 14.40 -12.93 15.63
N PRO A 258 13.96 -13.49 14.49
CA PRO A 258 14.23 -12.93 13.17
C PRO A 258 13.76 -11.48 13.04
N LEU A 259 12.68 -11.10 13.74
CA LEU A 259 12.13 -9.75 13.72
C LEU A 259 13.09 -8.74 14.35
N GLU A 260 13.77 -9.11 15.45
CA GLU A 260 14.76 -8.25 16.07
C GLU A 260 15.93 -7.99 15.12
N LEU A 261 16.45 -9.05 14.50
CA LEU A 261 17.54 -8.95 13.54
C LEU A 261 17.15 -8.08 12.32
N ILE A 262 15.96 -8.27 11.76
CA ILE A 262 15.45 -7.43 10.66
C ILE A 262 15.36 -5.97 11.09
N GLY A 263 14.84 -5.69 12.29
CA GLY A 263 14.77 -4.34 12.84
C GLY A 263 16.16 -3.70 13.03
N ARG A 264 17.20 -4.49 13.33
CA ARG A 264 18.59 -4.03 13.39
C ARG A 264 19.16 -3.72 12.00
N ILE A 265 18.92 -4.61 11.04
CA ILE A 265 19.33 -4.42 9.64
C ILE A 265 18.70 -3.13 9.06
N GLU A 266 17.41 -2.90 9.32
CA GLU A 266 16.69 -1.71 8.83
C GLU A 266 17.29 -0.37 9.30
N GLN A 267 18.03 -0.36 10.41
CA GLN A 267 18.69 0.83 10.97
C GLN A 267 20.13 1.02 10.47
N VAL A 268 20.69 0.03 9.77
CA VAL A 268 22.00 0.17 9.13
C VAL A 268 21.95 1.34 8.17
N GLN A 269 22.98 2.16 8.24
CA GLN A 269 23.10 3.37 7.45
C GLN A 269 23.96 3.10 6.22
N ILE A 270 23.52 3.61 5.07
CA ILE A 270 24.23 3.54 3.80
C ILE A 270 24.47 4.95 3.26
N HIS A 271 25.46 5.09 2.39
CA HIS A 271 25.63 6.29 1.58
C HIS A 271 24.84 6.12 0.30
N THR A 272 23.89 7.02 0.05
CA THR A 272 23.19 7.07 -1.24
C THR A 272 23.70 8.23 -2.07
N ASP A 273 23.90 7.97 -3.36
CA ASP A 273 24.06 9.03 -4.34
C ASP A 273 22.68 9.63 -4.59
N VAL A 274 22.43 10.81 -4.03
CA VAL A 274 21.23 11.58 -4.39
C VAL A 274 21.39 11.98 -5.84
N SER A 275 20.63 11.34 -6.75
CA SER A 275 20.48 11.82 -8.12
C SER A 275 20.21 13.33 -8.08
N ALA A 276 21.06 14.10 -8.76
CA ALA A 276 20.98 15.55 -8.79
C ALA A 276 19.61 15.97 -9.35
N LYS A 277 18.66 16.29 -8.46
CA LYS A 277 17.37 16.86 -8.84
C LYS A 277 17.58 18.35 -9.03
N VAL A 278 17.79 18.77 -10.27
CA VAL A 278 17.82 20.20 -10.62
C VAL A 278 16.41 20.74 -10.41
N ILE A 279 16.20 21.45 -9.31
CA ILE A 279 14.99 22.25 -9.10
C ILE A 279 15.22 23.54 -9.86
N VAL A 280 14.59 23.69 -11.03
CA VAL A 280 14.49 24.98 -11.69
C VAL A 280 13.40 25.75 -10.93
N SER A 281 13.82 26.65 -10.05
CA SER A 281 12.96 27.65 -9.40
C SER A 281 12.85 28.90 -10.26
#